data_AF-A0A4U5P091-F1
#
_entry.id   AF-A0A4U5P091-F1
#
_cell.length_a   1.000
_cell.length_b   1.000
_cell.length_c   1.000
_cell.angle_alpha   90.00
_cell.angle_beta   90.00
_cell.angle_gamma   90.00
#
_symmetry.space_group_name_H-M   'P 1'
#
loop_
_entity.id
_entity.type
_entity.pdbx_description
1 polymer ?
#
loop_
_entity_poly.entity_id
_entity_poly.type
_entity_poly.pdbx_seq_one_letter_code
_entity_poly.pdbx_strand_id
1 'polypeptide(L)'
;MSNKGVIPFKFDDTQFDLKFIQIGDFVWYADRRKCTSVTTESDRCDQIGCEPKPFSPTILWNCVAMGTLAAVSEKKQFPYLVWNGSCGNNSVVFCVNHEKKKVSKALAAIGNPKPGDADGGIYVEIVNSFITDLSDPHNTLIQGPEDAAKCKINDEYFLWLSKKVLAANSPYFAGLFKKNFKEGTDGCYDLKGLGHLKLDVFIQFYGIVHGLEMPMTGGWVDRLLHLADFFQCKVVLRRCEDFLRNAPEYRLSLREKLRLAVRFKLDALLVETANKMPLEELKKLHFPSGTPPLVAEVMAQKMRLIDA
;
A
#
# COMPACT_ATOMS: atom_id res chain seq x y z
N MET A 1 0.07 -3.75 -25.20
CA MET A 1 1.23 -4.57 -24.78
C MET A 1 0.73 -5.83 -24.09
N SER A 2 1.52 -6.90 -24.00
CA SER A 2 1.07 -8.13 -23.33
C SER A 2 0.94 -7.90 -21.82
N ASN A 3 -0.21 -8.28 -21.23
CA ASN A 3 -0.42 -8.28 -19.78
C ASN A 3 0.25 -9.47 -19.08
N LYS A 4 0.94 -10.33 -19.83
CA LYS A 4 1.70 -11.47 -19.32
C LYS A 4 3.17 -11.34 -19.72
N GLY A 5 4.06 -11.73 -18.82
CA GLY A 5 5.50 -11.76 -19.07
C GLY A 5 6.25 -12.59 -18.04
N VAL A 6 7.56 -12.68 -18.22
CA VAL A 6 8.44 -13.47 -17.35
C VAL A 6 9.63 -12.62 -16.94
N ILE A 7 9.91 -12.56 -15.63
CA ILE A 7 11.13 -11.99 -15.08
C ILE A 7 12.12 -13.15 -14.88
N PRO A 8 13.15 -13.29 -15.72
CA PRO A 8 14.13 -14.36 -15.58
C PRO A 8 15.11 -14.05 -14.43
N PHE A 9 15.54 -15.09 -13.71
CA PHE A 9 16.56 -14.99 -12.67
C PHE A 9 17.44 -16.24 -12.65
N LYS A 10 18.64 -16.16 -12.08
CA LYS A 10 19.45 -17.34 -11.74
C LYS A 10 19.32 -17.70 -10.27
N PHE A 11 19.49 -18.98 -9.94
CA PHE A 11 19.43 -19.45 -8.55
C PHE A 11 20.70 -19.15 -7.75
N ASP A 12 21.81 -18.89 -8.43
CA ASP A 12 23.11 -18.53 -7.88
C ASP A 12 23.46 -17.04 -8.09
N ASP A 13 22.50 -16.22 -8.55
CA ASP A 13 22.69 -14.77 -8.72
C ASP A 13 23.12 -14.15 -7.39
N THR A 14 24.43 -13.91 -7.28
CA THR A 14 25.07 -13.14 -6.22
C THR A 14 25.33 -11.70 -6.66
N GLN A 15 25.11 -11.37 -7.94
CA GLN A 15 25.38 -10.08 -8.55
C GLN A 15 24.16 -9.14 -8.53
N PHE A 16 24.42 -7.84 -8.69
CA PHE A 16 23.46 -6.73 -8.55
C PHE A 16 22.65 -6.43 -9.84
N ASP A 17 22.60 -7.34 -10.80
CA ASP A 17 21.99 -7.06 -12.10
C ASP A 17 20.47 -7.30 -12.08
N LEU A 18 19.72 -6.31 -11.57
CA LEU A 18 18.27 -6.32 -11.60
C LEU A 18 17.79 -6.24 -13.06
N LYS A 19 17.09 -7.28 -13.51
CA LYS A 19 16.46 -7.29 -14.83
C LYS A 19 15.11 -6.60 -14.77
N PHE A 20 14.98 -5.55 -15.56
CA PHE A 20 13.75 -4.78 -15.72
C PHE A 20 13.01 -5.24 -16.98
N ILE A 21 11.83 -5.82 -16.82
CA ILE A 21 11.02 -6.38 -17.91
C ILE A 21 9.74 -5.56 -18.05
N GLN A 22 9.42 -5.13 -19.26
CA GLN A 22 8.18 -4.41 -19.53
C GLN A 22 7.03 -5.41 -19.72
N ILE A 23 5.97 -5.26 -18.92
CA ILE A 23 4.75 -6.07 -18.98
C ILE A 23 3.57 -5.10 -18.81
N GLY A 24 2.67 -5.06 -19.79
CA GLY A 24 1.65 -4.02 -19.88
C GLY A 24 2.27 -2.61 -19.93
N ASP A 25 1.72 -1.71 -19.12
CA ASP A 25 2.19 -0.32 -18.96
C ASP A 25 3.21 -0.16 -17.81
N PHE A 26 3.77 -1.28 -17.35
CA PHE A 26 4.62 -1.33 -16.17
C PHE A 26 5.98 -1.95 -16.46
N VAL A 27 6.95 -1.55 -15.66
CA VAL A 27 8.27 -2.18 -15.57
C VAL A 27 8.29 -3.05 -14.32
N TRP A 28 8.66 -4.32 -14.50
CA TRP A 28 8.73 -5.33 -13.46
C TRP A 28 10.16 -5.76 -13.21
N TYR A 29 10.47 -6.05 -11.95
CA TYR A 29 11.77 -6.56 -11.53
C TYR A 29 11.63 -7.44 -10.29
N ALA A 30 12.69 -8.16 -9.93
CA ALA A 30 12.72 -8.92 -8.69
C ALA A 30 14.07 -8.83 -7.99
N ASP A 31 14.05 -8.64 -6.68
CA ASP A 31 15.21 -8.67 -5.81
C ASP A 31 15.12 -9.87 -4.84
N ARG A 32 16.08 -10.78 -4.94
CA ARG A 32 16.07 -12.06 -4.22
C ARG A 32 17.09 -12.12 -3.08
N ARG A 33 17.77 -11.01 -2.77
CA ARG A 33 19.03 -11.04 -2.02
C ARG A 33 18.86 -11.01 -0.52
N LYS A 34 18.07 -10.09 0.02
CA LYS A 34 17.84 -9.93 1.47
C LYS A 34 16.49 -9.29 1.74
N CYS A 35 15.48 -10.13 1.81
CA CYS A 35 14.19 -9.73 2.34
C CYS A 35 14.15 -10.01 3.84
N THR A 36 14.06 -8.94 4.65
CA THR A 36 14.09 -9.00 6.13
C THR A 36 12.80 -9.52 6.75
N SER A 37 11.77 -9.83 5.95
CA SER A 37 10.51 -10.37 6.46
C SER A 37 10.53 -11.87 6.76
N VAL A 38 11.66 -12.54 6.54
CA VAL A 38 11.85 -13.95 6.89
C VAL A 38 12.46 -14.05 8.27
N THR A 39 11.79 -14.77 9.16
CA THR A 39 12.21 -14.97 10.57
C THR A 39 12.76 -16.37 10.84
N THR A 40 12.72 -17.27 9.84
CA THR A 40 13.13 -18.68 9.97
C THR A 40 14.21 -19.06 8.96
N GLU A 41 15.11 -19.96 9.34
CA GLU A 41 16.16 -20.43 8.43
C GLU A 41 15.64 -21.31 7.28
N SER A 42 14.42 -21.84 7.38
CA SER A 42 13.80 -22.73 6.39
C SER A 42 13.18 -21.99 5.20
N ASP A 43 12.97 -20.69 5.32
CA ASP A 43 12.20 -19.91 4.36
C ASP A 43 13.11 -19.00 3.50
N ARG A 44 12.59 -18.60 2.35
CA ARG A 44 13.14 -17.56 1.48
C ARG A 44 12.05 -16.52 1.24
N CYS A 45 12.48 -15.31 0.91
CA CYS A 45 11.60 -14.26 0.44
C CYS A 45 12.23 -13.59 -0.78
N ASP A 46 11.42 -13.53 -1.85
CA ASP A 46 11.73 -12.82 -3.08
C ASP A 46 10.89 -11.53 -3.10
N GLN A 47 11.52 -10.38 -3.31
CA GLN A 47 10.82 -9.12 -3.55
C GLN A 47 10.48 -8.99 -5.03
N ILE A 48 9.23 -8.70 -5.34
CA ILE A 48 8.79 -8.41 -6.71
C ILE A 48 8.38 -6.95 -6.76
N GLY A 49 8.97 -6.20 -7.69
CA GLY A 49 8.72 -4.80 -7.91
C GLY A 49 7.95 -4.54 -9.20
N CYS A 50 7.12 -3.50 -9.19
CA CYS A 50 6.34 -3.01 -10.32
C CYS A 50 6.27 -1.49 -10.25
N GLU A 51 6.56 -0.80 -11.35
CA GLU A 51 6.50 0.65 -11.47
C GLU A 51 5.89 1.07 -12.82
N PRO A 52 5.18 2.20 -12.91
CA PRO A 52 4.55 2.65 -14.15
C PRO A 52 5.58 3.17 -15.15
N LYS A 53 5.26 3.11 -16.44
CA LYS A 53 6.04 3.70 -17.52
C LYS A 53 5.14 4.58 -18.40
N PRO A 54 5.38 5.91 -18.49
CA PRO A 54 6.47 6.66 -17.87
C PRO A 54 6.32 6.80 -16.35
N PHE A 55 7.43 7.08 -15.67
CA PHE A 55 7.43 7.48 -14.27
C PHE A 55 7.23 9.00 -14.19
N SER A 56 6.25 9.43 -13.39
CA SER A 56 6.05 10.84 -13.04
C SER A 56 5.44 10.92 -11.64
N PRO A 57 5.81 11.92 -10.82
CA PRO A 57 5.24 12.11 -9.49
C PRO A 57 3.74 12.44 -9.52
N THR A 58 3.18 12.88 -10.66
CA THR A 58 1.75 13.19 -10.82
C THR A 58 0.91 12.02 -11.31
N ILE A 59 1.54 10.89 -11.64
CA ILE A 59 0.83 9.70 -12.09
C ILE A 59 0.20 9.01 -10.89
N LEU A 60 -1.12 8.86 -10.91
CA LEU A 60 -1.84 7.96 -10.02
C LEU A 60 -1.93 6.58 -10.67
N TRP A 61 -1.51 5.55 -9.96
CA TRP A 61 -1.53 4.19 -10.49
C TRP A 61 -1.66 3.12 -9.41
N ASN A 62 -2.21 1.99 -9.82
CA ASN A 62 -2.11 0.73 -9.10
C ASN A 62 -2.01 -0.44 -10.10
N CYS A 63 -1.45 -1.54 -9.64
CA CYS A 63 -1.36 -2.77 -10.42
C CYS A 63 -1.57 -3.97 -9.48
N VAL A 64 -2.53 -4.82 -9.82
CA VAL A 64 -2.80 -6.10 -9.16
C VAL A 64 -2.36 -7.20 -10.12
N ALA A 65 -1.49 -8.08 -9.65
CA ALA A 65 -0.96 -9.15 -10.46
C ALA A 65 -0.92 -10.47 -9.70
N MET A 66 -0.89 -11.55 -10.46
CA MET A 66 -0.68 -12.89 -9.96
C MET A 66 0.31 -13.63 -10.84
N GLY A 67 0.75 -14.79 -10.38
CA GLY A 67 1.58 -15.65 -11.21
C GLY A 67 2.25 -16.77 -10.46
N THR A 68 3.36 -17.25 -11.02
CA THR A 68 4.10 -18.39 -10.46
C THR A 68 5.60 -18.16 -10.46
N LEU A 69 6.28 -18.68 -9.44
CA LEU A 69 7.72 -18.92 -9.52
C LEU A 69 7.94 -20.35 -10.00
N ALA A 70 8.84 -20.53 -10.96
CA ALA A 70 9.21 -21.82 -11.49
C ALA A 70 10.71 -21.98 -11.66
N ALA A 71 11.19 -23.21 -11.50
CA ALA A 71 12.51 -23.62 -11.97
C ALA A 71 12.38 -24.03 -13.44
N VAL A 72 13.35 -23.62 -14.25
CA VAL A 72 13.34 -23.74 -15.72
C VAL A 72 14.67 -24.34 -16.18
N SER A 73 14.59 -25.29 -17.09
CA SER A 73 15.71 -25.78 -17.91
C SER A 73 15.28 -25.80 -19.37
N GLU A 74 16.21 -26.07 -20.29
CA GLU A 74 15.92 -26.13 -21.75
C GLU A 74 14.73 -27.02 -22.11
N LYS A 75 14.47 -28.07 -21.31
CA LYS A 75 13.48 -29.11 -21.64
C LYS A 75 12.30 -29.18 -20.66
N LYS A 76 12.38 -28.52 -19.50
CA LYS A 76 11.41 -28.68 -18.42
C LYS A 76 11.17 -27.38 -17.68
N GLN A 77 9.94 -27.20 -17.23
CA GLN A 77 9.54 -26.16 -16.29
C GLN A 77 8.82 -26.82 -15.12
N PHE A 78 9.15 -26.42 -13.90
CA PHE A 78 8.49 -26.90 -12.70
C PHE A 78 8.08 -25.74 -11.79
N PRO A 79 6.78 -25.37 -11.75
CA PRO A 79 6.29 -24.35 -10.84
C PRO A 79 6.35 -24.83 -9.39
N TYR A 80 6.75 -23.96 -8.47
CA TYR A 80 6.90 -24.30 -7.06
C TYR A 80 6.17 -23.35 -6.11
N LEU A 81 5.65 -22.23 -6.62
CA LEU A 81 4.89 -21.28 -5.84
C LEU A 81 3.91 -20.52 -6.74
N VAL A 82 2.67 -20.37 -6.29
CA VAL A 82 1.71 -19.40 -6.81
C VAL A 82 1.78 -18.16 -5.93
N TRP A 83 1.80 -16.98 -6.53
CA TRP A 83 1.83 -15.71 -5.83
C TRP A 83 0.78 -14.76 -6.39
N ASN A 84 0.37 -13.81 -5.55
CA ASN A 84 -0.37 -12.62 -5.94
C ASN A 84 0.14 -11.44 -5.13
N GLY A 85 -0.03 -10.24 -5.67
CA GLY A 85 0.41 -9.03 -5.02
C GLY A 85 -0.12 -7.80 -5.74
N SER A 86 0.00 -6.67 -5.06
CA SER A 86 -0.40 -5.38 -5.61
C SER A 86 0.67 -4.33 -5.34
N CYS A 87 0.85 -3.45 -6.32
CA CYS A 87 1.73 -2.30 -6.28
C CYS A 87 0.94 -1.01 -6.55
N GLY A 88 1.47 0.11 -6.09
CA GLY A 88 0.92 1.44 -6.34
C GLY A 88 1.87 2.53 -5.85
N ASN A 89 1.44 3.79 -5.93
CA ASN A 89 2.25 4.97 -5.63
C ASN A 89 3.16 4.86 -4.38
N ASN A 90 2.64 4.35 -3.26
CA ASN A 90 3.38 4.27 -1.99
C ASN A 90 3.87 2.86 -1.63
N SER A 91 3.78 1.91 -2.56
CA SER A 91 4.19 0.52 -2.36
C SER A 91 4.52 -0.11 -3.71
N VAL A 92 5.75 0.09 -4.18
CA VAL A 92 6.19 -0.41 -5.50
C VAL A 92 6.71 -1.85 -5.46
N VAL A 93 6.93 -2.40 -4.26
CA VAL A 93 7.45 -3.76 -4.03
C VAL A 93 6.56 -4.52 -3.04
N PHE A 94 6.40 -5.81 -3.26
CA PHE A 94 5.85 -6.74 -2.26
C PHE A 94 6.74 -7.98 -2.09
N CYS A 95 6.61 -8.62 -0.92
CA CYS A 95 7.38 -9.79 -0.53
C CYS A 95 6.62 -11.08 -0.86
N VAL A 96 7.31 -12.04 -1.46
CA VAL A 96 6.81 -13.39 -1.75
C VAL A 96 7.63 -14.40 -0.95
N ASN A 97 7.03 -14.91 0.13
CA ASN A 97 7.66 -15.89 1.02
C ASN A 97 7.42 -17.32 0.51
N HIS A 98 8.45 -18.17 0.55
CA HIS A 98 8.36 -19.59 0.20
C HIS A 98 9.42 -20.46 0.87
N GLU A 99 9.11 -21.75 1.01
CA GLU A 99 9.99 -22.72 1.68
C GLU A 99 11.17 -23.13 0.79
N LYS A 100 12.39 -23.18 1.34
CA LYS A 100 13.58 -23.68 0.63
C LYS A 100 13.38 -25.09 0.06
N LYS A 101 12.62 -25.94 0.77
CA LYS A 101 12.32 -27.32 0.33
C LYS A 101 11.53 -27.38 -0.98
N LYS A 102 10.62 -26.42 -1.23
CA LYS A 102 9.86 -26.35 -2.48
C LYS A 102 10.77 -26.03 -3.66
N VAL A 103 11.74 -25.13 -3.45
CA VAL A 103 12.78 -24.82 -4.44
C VAL A 103 13.64 -26.07 -4.73
N SER A 104 14.12 -26.77 -3.70
CA SER A 104 14.92 -27.98 -3.89
C SER A 104 14.17 -29.07 -4.66
N LYS A 105 12.87 -29.26 -4.38
CA LYS A 105 12.01 -30.19 -5.12
C LYS A 105 11.87 -29.78 -6.59
N ALA A 106 11.73 -28.49 -6.87
CA ALA A 106 11.63 -27.98 -8.23
C ALA A 106 12.92 -28.21 -9.02
N LEU A 107 14.08 -27.94 -8.42
CA LEU A 107 15.38 -28.21 -9.02
C LEU A 107 15.59 -29.70 -9.31
N ALA A 108 15.15 -30.58 -8.40
CA ALA A 108 15.18 -32.03 -8.64
C ALA A 108 14.31 -32.45 -9.81
N ALA A 109 13.11 -31.88 -9.95
CA ALA A 109 12.19 -32.20 -11.03
C ALA A 109 12.71 -31.80 -12.42
N ILE A 110 13.52 -30.73 -12.50
CA ILE A 110 14.16 -30.29 -13.74
C ILE A 110 15.51 -30.98 -14.02
N GLY A 111 15.93 -31.93 -13.17
CA GLY A 111 17.08 -32.80 -13.41
C GLY A 111 18.31 -32.51 -12.55
N ASN A 112 18.17 -31.81 -11.42
CA ASN A 112 19.29 -31.40 -10.56
C ASN A 112 20.44 -30.74 -11.35
N PRO A 113 20.14 -29.63 -12.07
CA PRO A 113 21.18 -28.88 -12.77
C PRO A 113 22.30 -28.45 -11.82
N LYS A 114 23.51 -28.29 -12.34
CA LYS A 114 24.61 -27.72 -11.57
C LYS A 114 24.26 -26.27 -11.16
N PRO A 115 24.84 -25.76 -10.05
CA PRO A 115 24.74 -24.33 -9.72
C PRO A 115 25.13 -23.48 -10.94
N GLY A 116 24.30 -22.50 -11.32
CA GLY A 116 24.48 -21.64 -12.50
C GLY A 116 23.77 -22.08 -13.78
N ASP A 117 23.58 -23.39 -13.95
CA ASP A 117 22.86 -23.97 -15.11
C ASP A 117 21.33 -23.90 -14.93
N ALA A 118 20.87 -23.71 -13.70
CA ALA A 118 19.45 -23.60 -13.37
C ALA A 118 18.94 -22.18 -13.60
N ASP A 119 17.98 -22.03 -14.50
CA ASP A 119 17.21 -20.80 -14.64
C ASP A 119 15.96 -20.86 -13.78
N GLY A 120 15.48 -19.71 -13.36
CA GLY A 120 14.13 -19.57 -12.85
C GLY A 120 13.39 -18.43 -13.53
N GLY A 121 12.07 -18.50 -13.43
CA GLY A 121 11.18 -17.50 -14.00
C GLY A 121 10.13 -17.10 -12.98
N ILE A 122 9.93 -15.79 -12.84
CA ILE A 122 8.74 -15.22 -12.21
C ILE A 122 7.78 -14.88 -13.33
N TYR A 123 6.77 -15.73 -13.48
CA TYR A 123 5.71 -15.53 -14.46
C TYR A 123 4.71 -14.56 -13.85
N VAL A 124 4.39 -13.50 -14.58
CA VAL A 124 3.52 -12.40 -14.16
C VAL A 124 2.31 -12.35 -15.08
N GLU A 125 1.14 -12.19 -14.50
CA GLU A 125 -0.12 -11.86 -15.17
C GLU A 125 -0.76 -10.68 -14.45
N ILE A 126 -0.90 -9.55 -15.16
CA ILE A 126 -1.62 -8.38 -14.67
C ILE A 126 -3.11 -8.70 -14.71
N VAL A 127 -3.74 -8.72 -13.53
CA VAL A 127 -5.16 -9.01 -13.33
C VAL A 127 -5.99 -7.74 -13.47
N ASN A 128 -5.52 -6.66 -12.85
CA ASN A 128 -6.16 -5.35 -12.91
C ASN A 128 -5.10 -4.26 -12.78
N SER A 129 -5.26 -3.15 -13.49
CA SER A 129 -4.36 -2.02 -13.36
C SER A 129 -5.06 -0.73 -13.72
N PHE A 130 -4.65 0.35 -13.06
CA PHE A 130 -5.06 1.70 -13.38
C PHE A 130 -3.83 2.58 -13.49
N ILE A 131 -3.82 3.49 -14.47
CA ILE A 131 -2.80 4.51 -14.63
C ILE A 131 -3.43 5.77 -15.22
N THR A 132 -3.16 6.92 -14.62
CA THR A 132 -3.54 8.21 -15.19
C THR A 132 -2.58 9.30 -14.73
N ASP A 133 -2.24 10.24 -15.61
CA ASP A 133 -1.48 11.42 -15.22
C ASP A 133 -2.43 12.49 -14.71
N LEU A 134 -2.32 12.86 -13.43
CA LEU A 134 -3.16 13.89 -12.83
C LEU A 134 -2.75 15.30 -13.27
N SER A 135 -1.63 15.48 -13.98
CA SER A 135 -1.28 16.77 -14.58
C SER A 135 -2.13 17.09 -15.82
N ASP A 136 -2.81 16.09 -16.40
CA ASP A 136 -3.67 16.25 -17.57
C ASP A 136 -5.10 16.70 -17.15
N PRO A 137 -5.63 17.83 -17.68
CA PRO A 137 -7.01 18.26 -17.44
C PRO A 137 -8.08 17.29 -17.96
N HIS A 138 -7.73 16.38 -18.86
CA HIS A 138 -8.64 15.38 -19.44
C HIS A 138 -8.35 13.97 -18.91
N ASN A 139 -7.70 13.86 -17.75
CA ASN A 139 -7.41 12.56 -17.15
C ASN A 139 -8.69 11.74 -16.92
N THR A 140 -8.55 10.42 -16.89
CA THR A 140 -9.66 9.46 -16.95
C THR A 140 -10.61 9.51 -15.76
N LEU A 141 -10.24 10.20 -14.67
CA LEU A 141 -11.05 10.36 -13.47
C LEU A 141 -12.02 11.55 -13.54
N ILE A 142 -11.92 12.39 -14.57
CA ILE A 142 -12.74 13.60 -14.76
C ILE A 142 -13.87 13.32 -15.74
N GLN A 143 -15.12 13.61 -15.33
CA GLN A 143 -16.30 13.34 -16.15
C GLN A 143 -16.67 14.47 -17.13
N GLY A 144 -15.93 15.58 -17.12
CA GLY A 144 -16.17 16.74 -17.97
C GLY A 144 -15.52 18.02 -17.41
N PRO A 145 -15.50 19.12 -18.18
CA PRO A 145 -14.91 20.39 -17.76
C PRO A 145 -15.53 20.96 -16.47
N GLU A 146 -16.82 20.71 -16.25
CA GLU A 146 -17.54 21.13 -15.04
C GLU A 146 -17.17 20.30 -13.81
N ASP A 147 -16.58 19.11 -13.99
CA ASP A 147 -16.07 18.26 -12.92
C ASP A 147 -14.60 18.56 -12.59
N ALA A 148 -13.84 19.10 -13.55
CA ALA A 148 -12.42 19.39 -13.37
C ALA A 148 -12.16 20.49 -12.31
N ALA A 149 -11.28 20.21 -11.36
CA ALA A 149 -10.67 21.18 -10.46
C ALA A 149 -9.15 21.15 -10.59
N LYS A 150 -8.57 22.29 -10.98
CA LYS A 150 -7.12 22.50 -10.90
C LYS A 150 -6.75 22.78 -9.45
N CYS A 151 -6.05 21.86 -8.81
CA CYS A 151 -5.59 21.94 -7.44
C CYS A 151 -4.07 22.11 -7.40
N LYS A 152 -3.60 22.97 -6.50
CA LYS A 152 -2.18 23.25 -6.29
C LYS A 152 -1.73 22.62 -4.97
N ILE A 153 -0.61 21.88 -5.00
CA ILE A 153 -0.04 21.17 -3.84
C ILE A 153 1.40 21.64 -3.64
N ASN A 154 1.72 22.08 -2.41
CA ASN A 154 3.04 22.57 -1.97
C ASN A 154 3.69 23.62 -2.88
N ASP A 155 2.90 24.48 -3.51
CA ASP A 155 3.40 25.45 -4.49
C ASP A 155 4.10 24.92 -5.75
N GLU A 156 4.22 23.61 -5.89
CA GLU A 156 5.06 22.96 -6.90
C GLU A 156 4.23 22.17 -7.92
N TYR A 157 3.20 21.46 -7.45
CA TYR A 157 2.44 20.53 -8.29
C TYR A 157 1.03 21.03 -8.59
N PHE A 158 0.66 20.98 -9.85
CA PHE A 158 -0.71 21.25 -10.32
C PHE A 158 -1.35 19.95 -10.76
N LEU A 159 -2.44 19.57 -10.10
CA LEU A 159 -3.22 18.39 -10.40
C LEU A 159 -4.62 18.77 -10.86
N TRP A 160 -5.20 17.98 -11.74
CA TRP A 160 -6.60 18.07 -12.14
C TRP A 160 -7.38 16.93 -11.48
N LEU A 161 -8.29 17.30 -10.59
CA LEU A 161 -9.05 16.38 -9.74
C LEU A 161 -10.55 16.46 -10.04
N SER A 162 -11.27 15.36 -9.80
CA SER A 162 -12.74 15.31 -9.91
C SER A 162 -13.40 15.97 -8.71
N LYS A 163 -14.11 17.08 -8.95
CA LYS A 163 -14.91 17.78 -7.94
C LYS A 163 -16.04 16.90 -7.43
N LYS A 164 -16.73 16.18 -8.32
CA LYS A 164 -17.87 15.32 -8.00
C LYS A 164 -17.45 14.24 -7.01
N VAL A 165 -16.38 13.50 -7.30
CA VAL A 165 -15.92 12.40 -6.44
C VAL A 165 -15.40 12.92 -5.11
N LEU A 166 -14.57 13.97 -5.11
CA LEU A 166 -14.05 14.56 -3.88
C LEU A 166 -15.17 15.14 -3.01
N ALA A 167 -16.10 15.92 -3.57
CA ALA A 167 -17.22 16.49 -2.82
C ALA A 167 -18.16 15.42 -2.26
N ALA A 168 -18.40 14.34 -2.99
CA ALA A 168 -19.23 13.23 -2.51
C ALA A 168 -18.61 12.51 -1.30
N ASN A 169 -17.28 12.45 -1.21
CA ASN A 169 -16.56 11.70 -0.19
C ASN A 169 -15.98 12.57 0.94
N SER A 170 -16.01 13.89 0.81
CA SER A 170 -15.39 14.83 1.75
C SER A 170 -16.23 16.10 1.89
N PRO A 171 -16.83 16.36 3.07
CA PRO A 171 -17.48 17.63 3.36
C PRO A 171 -16.56 18.85 3.22
N TYR A 172 -15.26 18.68 3.51
CA TYR A 172 -14.25 19.71 3.27
C TYR A 172 -14.22 20.12 1.79
N PHE A 173 -14.03 19.15 0.88
CA PHE A 173 -13.98 19.43 -0.55
C PHE A 173 -15.33 19.90 -1.11
N ALA A 174 -16.46 19.37 -0.59
CA ALA A 174 -17.79 19.88 -0.94
C ALA A 174 -17.93 21.37 -0.61
N GLY A 175 -17.47 21.79 0.59
CA GLY A 175 -17.44 23.18 1.00
C GLY A 175 -16.51 24.04 0.15
N LEU A 176 -15.30 23.53 -0.13
CA LEU A 176 -14.28 24.19 -0.94
C LEU A 176 -14.79 24.51 -2.35
N PHE A 177 -15.38 23.52 -3.02
CA PHE A 177 -15.89 23.69 -4.39
C PHE A 177 -17.17 24.51 -4.45
N LYS A 178 -18.09 24.37 -3.49
CA LYS A 178 -19.35 25.14 -3.47
C LYS A 178 -19.11 26.65 -3.32
N LYS A 179 -18.15 27.03 -2.47
CA LYS A 179 -17.85 28.44 -2.19
C LYS A 179 -16.95 29.09 -3.26
N ASN A 180 -16.53 28.32 -4.28
CA ASN A 180 -15.59 28.78 -5.31
C ASN A 180 -14.35 29.46 -4.73
N PHE A 181 -13.80 28.92 -3.64
CA PHE A 181 -12.58 29.41 -3.01
C PHE A 181 -11.34 29.09 -3.87
N LYS A 182 -11.25 29.76 -5.01
CA LYS A 182 -10.11 29.71 -5.92
C LYS A 182 -9.17 30.87 -5.60
N GLU A 183 -7.87 30.60 -5.60
CA GLU A 183 -6.84 31.61 -5.35
C GLU A 183 -6.09 31.95 -6.64
N GLY A 184 -5.65 33.21 -6.73
CA GLY A 184 -4.86 33.74 -7.85
C GLY A 184 -5.65 33.97 -9.14
N THR A 185 -4.96 34.52 -10.14
CA THR A 185 -5.49 34.75 -11.50
C THR A 185 -5.79 33.45 -12.24
N ASP A 186 -5.15 32.35 -11.83
CA ASP A 186 -5.18 31.07 -12.55
C ASP A 186 -6.35 30.17 -12.12
N GLY A 187 -7.17 30.63 -11.16
CA GLY A 187 -8.41 29.97 -10.76
C GLY A 187 -8.23 28.57 -10.15
N CYS A 188 -7.09 28.34 -9.47
CA CYS A 188 -6.76 27.07 -8.84
C CYS A 188 -7.20 27.01 -7.37
N TYR A 189 -7.47 25.80 -6.87
CA TYR A 189 -7.73 25.55 -5.45
C TYR A 189 -6.40 25.23 -4.76
N ASP A 190 -6.02 26.04 -3.77
CA ASP A 190 -4.79 25.83 -3.02
C ASP A 190 -5.03 24.92 -1.80
N LEU A 191 -4.32 23.79 -1.72
CA LEU A 191 -4.46 22.81 -0.65
C LEU A 191 -3.44 23.00 0.49
N LYS A 192 -2.83 24.20 0.61
CA LYS A 192 -1.84 24.58 1.64
C LYS A 192 -2.22 24.35 3.10
N GLY A 193 -3.50 24.21 3.42
CA GLY A 193 -4.02 24.21 4.80
C GLY A 193 -3.45 23.14 5.76
N LEU A 194 -2.65 22.19 5.26
CA LEU A 194 -2.08 21.10 6.05
C LEU A 194 -0.62 21.29 6.49
N GLY A 195 0.11 22.27 5.96
CA GLY A 195 1.58 22.33 6.12
C GLY A 195 2.26 21.13 5.45
N HIS A 196 3.22 21.39 4.54
CA HIS A 196 3.97 20.37 3.78
C HIS A 196 3.13 19.12 3.38
N LEU A 197 1.97 19.31 2.74
CA LEU A 197 1.12 18.23 2.22
C LEU A 197 1.93 17.44 1.19
N LYS A 198 2.50 16.31 1.57
CA LYS A 198 3.34 15.55 0.63
C LYS A 198 2.49 14.97 -0.51
N LEU A 199 2.95 15.16 -1.74
CA LEU A 199 2.25 14.75 -2.96
C LEU A 199 1.98 13.24 -2.99
N ASP A 200 2.96 12.43 -2.61
CA ASP A 200 2.88 10.96 -2.54
C ASP A 200 1.74 10.48 -1.61
N VAL A 201 1.59 11.10 -0.44
CA VAL A 201 0.49 10.82 0.48
C VAL A 201 -0.85 11.26 -0.10
N PHE A 202 -0.88 12.41 -0.78
CA PHE A 202 -2.12 12.93 -1.37
C PHE A 202 -2.60 12.08 -2.55
N ILE A 203 -1.70 11.65 -3.44
CA ILE A 203 -2.06 10.78 -4.58
C ILE A 203 -2.60 9.44 -4.07
N GLN A 204 -1.99 8.87 -3.04
CA GLN A 204 -2.50 7.66 -2.38
C GLN A 204 -3.90 7.89 -1.78
N PHE A 205 -4.11 9.01 -1.08
CA PHE A 205 -5.43 9.41 -0.57
C PHE A 205 -6.45 9.49 -1.72
N TYR A 206 -6.09 10.17 -2.81
CA TYR A 206 -6.97 10.37 -3.94
C TYR A 206 -7.33 9.05 -4.65
N GLY A 207 -6.36 8.14 -4.82
CA GLY A 207 -6.61 6.79 -5.34
C GLY A 207 -7.62 6.01 -4.50
N ILE A 208 -7.51 6.06 -3.17
CA ILE A 208 -8.47 5.40 -2.27
C ILE A 208 -9.86 6.05 -2.39
N VAL A 209 -9.95 7.37 -2.52
CA VAL A 209 -11.22 8.08 -2.72
C VAL A 209 -11.93 7.64 -4.01
N HIS A 210 -11.17 7.31 -5.05
CA HIS A 210 -11.67 6.74 -6.31
C HIS A 210 -11.93 5.23 -6.26
N GLY A 211 -11.75 4.59 -5.10
CA GLY A 211 -11.98 3.16 -4.94
C GLY A 211 -10.91 2.28 -5.57
N LEU A 212 -9.74 2.82 -5.89
CA LEU A 212 -8.62 2.04 -6.40
C LEU A 212 -8.06 1.15 -5.29
N GLU A 213 -7.59 -0.04 -5.69
CA GLU A 213 -6.89 -0.95 -4.78
C GLU A 213 -5.47 -0.46 -4.53
N MET A 214 -5.35 0.52 -3.64
CA MET A 214 -4.07 1.11 -3.25
C MET A 214 -3.45 0.29 -2.09
N PRO A 215 -2.25 -0.30 -2.27
CA PRO A 215 -1.60 -1.03 -1.18
C PRO A 215 -1.21 -0.07 -0.05
N MET A 216 -1.37 -0.52 1.21
CA MET A 216 -1.00 0.24 2.40
C MET A 216 0.13 -0.43 3.16
N THR A 217 0.98 0.39 3.77
CA THR A 217 2.04 -0.07 4.67
C THR A 217 2.01 0.73 5.98
N GLY A 218 2.64 0.21 7.03
CA GLY A 218 2.65 0.83 8.36
C GLY A 218 3.24 2.25 8.36
N GLY A 219 4.19 2.55 7.48
CA GLY A 219 4.81 3.88 7.39
C GLY A 219 3.88 4.98 6.85
N TRP A 220 2.81 4.60 6.13
CA TRP A 220 1.92 5.56 5.46
C TRP A 220 0.58 5.74 6.17
N VAL A 221 0.14 4.77 6.97
CA VAL A 221 -1.21 4.80 7.57
C VAL A 221 -1.43 6.01 8.48
N ASP A 222 -0.45 6.41 9.31
CA ASP A 222 -0.57 7.61 10.17
C ASP A 222 -0.77 8.87 9.29
N ARG A 223 -0.02 8.99 8.18
CA ARG A 223 -0.12 10.13 7.26
C ARG A 223 -1.46 10.16 6.52
N LEU A 224 -1.98 9.01 6.11
CA LEU A 224 -3.29 8.91 5.47
C LEU A 224 -4.43 9.20 6.45
N LEU A 225 -4.31 8.76 7.71
CA LEU A 225 -5.26 9.10 8.76
C LEU A 225 -5.31 10.62 9.01
N HIS A 226 -4.17 11.31 8.98
CA HIS A 226 -4.14 12.79 9.03
C HIS A 226 -4.92 13.43 7.90
N LEU A 227 -4.70 12.99 6.65
CA LEU A 227 -5.45 13.52 5.51
C LEU A 227 -6.94 13.19 5.60
N ALA A 228 -7.28 11.97 6.03
CA ALA A 228 -8.66 11.54 6.18
C ALA A 228 -9.40 12.35 7.24
N ASP A 229 -8.79 12.62 8.40
CA ASP A 229 -9.38 13.45 9.45
C ASP A 229 -9.50 14.91 9.00
N PHE A 230 -8.41 15.49 8.47
CA PHE A 230 -8.38 16.88 8.01
C PHE A 230 -9.39 17.16 6.89
N PHE A 231 -9.39 16.33 5.86
CA PHE A 231 -10.35 16.44 4.76
C PHE A 231 -11.70 15.80 5.09
N GLN A 232 -11.93 15.31 6.31
CA GLN A 232 -13.19 14.70 6.74
C GLN A 232 -13.67 13.57 5.81
N CYS A 233 -12.73 12.77 5.31
CA CYS A 233 -12.96 11.76 4.29
C CYS A 233 -13.15 10.36 4.90
N LYS A 234 -14.42 9.97 5.08
CA LYS A 234 -14.80 8.72 5.77
C LYS A 234 -14.33 7.46 5.03
N VAL A 235 -14.31 7.45 3.70
CA VAL A 235 -13.88 6.28 2.92
C VAL A 235 -12.40 5.96 3.18
N VAL A 236 -11.54 6.98 3.24
CA VAL A 236 -10.11 6.81 3.53
C VAL A 236 -9.90 6.43 5.00
N LEU A 237 -10.66 7.02 5.92
CA LEU A 237 -10.61 6.69 7.35
C LEU A 237 -10.92 5.21 7.59
N ARG A 238 -12.01 4.70 6.99
CA ARG A 238 -12.39 3.27 7.07
C ARG A 238 -11.32 2.36 6.48
N ARG A 239 -10.79 2.72 5.31
CA ARG A 239 -9.71 1.96 4.67
C ARG A 239 -8.48 1.85 5.57
N CYS A 240 -8.09 2.95 6.22
CA CYS A 240 -6.99 2.95 7.19
C CYS A 240 -7.32 2.08 8.42
N GLU A 241 -8.54 2.18 8.96
CA GLU A 241 -8.98 1.37 10.09
C GLU A 241 -8.94 -0.13 9.77
N ASP A 242 -9.42 -0.54 8.59
CA ASP A 242 -9.36 -1.92 8.13
C ASP A 242 -7.92 -2.43 7.99
N PHE A 243 -7.01 -1.58 7.52
CA PHE A 243 -5.59 -1.92 7.52
C PHE A 243 -5.04 -2.11 8.92
N LEU A 244 -5.31 -1.19 9.85
CA LEU A 244 -4.84 -1.30 11.23
C LEU A 244 -5.36 -2.57 11.92
N ARG A 245 -6.63 -2.91 11.67
CA ARG A 245 -7.26 -4.13 12.19
C ARG A 245 -6.55 -5.40 11.73
N ASN A 246 -6.19 -5.46 10.45
CA ASN A 246 -5.64 -6.66 9.80
C ASN A 246 -4.11 -6.70 9.75
N ALA A 247 -3.41 -5.59 10.00
CA ALA A 247 -1.95 -5.56 9.98
C ALA A 247 -1.38 -6.51 11.04
N PRO A 248 -0.41 -7.38 10.72
CA PRO A 248 0.20 -8.25 11.71
C PRO A 248 1.10 -7.45 12.66
N GLU A 249 1.31 -7.98 13.88
CA GLU A 249 2.03 -7.27 14.94
C GLU A 249 3.48 -6.92 14.61
N TYR A 250 4.16 -7.76 13.81
CA TYR A 250 5.52 -7.47 13.35
C TYR A 250 5.59 -6.28 12.37
N ARG A 251 4.46 -5.89 11.75
CA ARG A 251 4.37 -4.68 10.92
C ARG A 251 3.87 -3.47 11.71
N LEU A 252 2.97 -3.69 12.66
CA LEU A 252 2.40 -2.64 13.48
C LEU A 252 1.98 -3.21 14.84
N SER A 253 2.64 -2.77 15.89
CA SER A 253 2.40 -3.27 17.26
C SER A 253 1.00 -2.87 17.76
N LEU A 254 0.48 -3.64 18.73
CA LEU A 254 -0.79 -3.27 19.41
C LEU A 254 -0.70 -1.87 20.04
N ARG A 255 0.46 -1.48 20.58
CA ARG A 255 0.69 -0.14 21.14
C ARG A 255 0.52 0.95 20.08
N GLU A 256 1.12 0.78 18.90
CA GLU A 256 1.00 1.75 17.81
C GLU A 256 -0.43 1.85 17.28
N LYS A 257 -1.11 0.70 17.09
CA LYS A 257 -2.52 0.67 16.71
C LYS A 257 -3.40 1.43 17.70
N LEU A 258 -3.19 1.20 19.00
CA LEU A 258 -3.94 1.88 20.05
C LEU A 258 -3.67 3.38 20.05
N ARG A 259 -2.40 3.81 19.90
CA ARG A 259 -2.02 5.23 19.79
C ARG A 259 -2.73 5.92 18.63
N LEU A 260 -2.76 5.28 17.45
CA LEU A 260 -3.45 5.80 16.28
C LEU A 260 -4.96 5.84 16.49
N ALA A 261 -5.54 4.78 17.07
CA ALA A 261 -6.97 4.71 17.34
C ALA A 261 -7.42 5.83 18.30
N VAL A 262 -6.65 6.13 19.34
CA VAL A 262 -6.92 7.27 20.23
C VAL A 262 -6.81 8.59 19.48
N ARG A 263 -5.69 8.80 18.76
CA ARG A 263 -5.39 10.06 18.08
C ARG A 263 -6.48 10.46 17.08
N PHE A 264 -7.00 9.48 16.35
CA PHE A 264 -7.98 9.67 15.28
C PHE A 264 -9.40 9.24 15.65
N LYS A 265 -9.67 9.01 16.95
CA LYS A 265 -11.00 8.67 17.48
C LYS A 265 -11.64 7.45 16.77
N LEU A 266 -10.85 6.40 16.55
CA LEU A 266 -11.28 5.14 15.95
C LEU A 266 -11.79 4.20 17.05
N ASP A 267 -12.95 4.50 17.64
CA ASP A 267 -13.44 3.87 18.88
C ASP A 267 -13.59 2.34 18.79
N ALA A 268 -14.08 1.81 17.67
CA ALA A 268 -14.22 0.37 17.47
C ALA A 268 -12.85 -0.33 17.49
N LEU A 269 -11.91 0.17 16.68
CA LEU A 269 -10.53 -0.31 16.67
C LEU A 269 -9.84 -0.15 18.04
N LEU A 270 -10.13 0.94 18.77
CA LEU A 270 -9.58 1.22 20.10
C LEU A 270 -9.96 0.10 21.08
N VAL A 271 -11.26 -0.23 21.14
CA VAL A 271 -11.78 -1.30 22.02
C VAL A 271 -11.25 -2.66 21.61
N GLU A 272 -11.29 -2.99 20.31
CA GLU A 272 -10.76 -4.26 19.78
C GLU A 272 -9.27 -4.44 20.10
N THR A 273 -8.47 -3.39 19.93
CA THR A 273 -7.03 -3.42 20.17
C THR A 273 -6.72 -3.51 21.67
N ALA A 274 -7.43 -2.75 22.51
CA ALA A 274 -7.29 -2.84 23.96
C ALA A 274 -7.65 -4.24 24.48
N ASN A 275 -8.69 -4.86 23.93
CA ASN A 275 -9.08 -6.22 24.31
C ASN A 275 -8.00 -7.27 23.98
N LYS A 276 -7.27 -7.10 22.87
CA LYS A 276 -6.16 -7.98 22.49
C LYS A 276 -4.91 -7.79 23.36
N MET A 277 -4.71 -6.62 23.94
CA MET A 277 -3.54 -6.32 24.76
C MET A 277 -3.64 -6.92 26.18
N PRO A 278 -2.55 -7.48 26.73
CA PRO A 278 -2.50 -7.90 28.13
C PRO A 278 -2.77 -6.74 29.09
N LEU A 279 -3.46 -7.00 30.21
CA LEU A 279 -3.82 -5.97 31.18
C LEU A 279 -2.59 -5.23 31.74
N GLU A 280 -1.50 -5.96 32.02
CA GLU A 280 -0.26 -5.39 32.52
C GLU A 280 0.46 -4.50 31.49
N GLU A 281 0.27 -4.75 30.21
CA GLU A 281 0.78 -3.86 29.16
C GLU A 281 -0.07 -2.60 29.02
N LEU A 282 -1.40 -2.73 29.11
CA LEU A 282 -2.33 -1.59 29.09
C LEU A 282 -2.03 -0.61 30.23
N LYS A 283 -1.78 -1.12 31.45
CA LYS A 283 -1.44 -0.29 32.63
C LYS A 283 -0.15 0.54 32.42
N LYS A 284 0.77 0.05 31.59
CA LYS A 284 2.06 0.71 31.30
C LYS A 284 1.97 1.76 30.20
N LEU A 285 0.81 1.94 29.57
CA LEU A 285 0.63 2.93 28.51
C LEU A 285 0.46 4.33 29.10
N HIS A 286 1.23 5.27 28.56
CA HIS A 286 1.08 6.69 28.85
C HIS A 286 0.41 7.38 27.67
N PHE A 287 -0.77 7.93 27.91
CA PHE A 287 -1.51 8.72 26.94
C PHE A 287 -1.33 10.21 27.25
N PRO A 288 -1.11 11.08 26.24
CA PRO A 288 -0.86 12.51 26.47
C PRO A 288 -1.96 13.23 27.26
N SER A 289 -3.21 12.77 27.15
CA SER A 289 -4.39 13.38 27.79
C SER A 289 -4.98 12.50 28.90
N GLY A 290 -4.19 11.57 29.44
CA GLY A 290 -4.68 10.55 30.37
C GLY A 290 -5.37 9.39 29.67
N THR A 291 -5.69 8.33 30.43
CA THR A 291 -6.27 7.09 29.89
C THR A 291 -7.64 7.37 29.25
N PRO A 292 -7.84 7.04 27.97
CA PRO A 292 -9.14 7.22 27.32
C PRO A 292 -10.26 6.45 28.06
N PRO A 293 -11.47 7.00 28.18
CA PRO A 293 -12.57 6.35 28.91
C PRO A 293 -12.87 4.92 28.44
N LEU A 294 -12.85 4.69 27.12
CA LEU A 294 -13.06 3.35 26.55
C LEU A 294 -11.95 2.36 26.94
N VAL A 295 -10.70 2.82 27.06
CA VAL A 295 -9.58 1.98 27.50
C VAL A 295 -9.72 1.68 29.00
N ALA A 296 -10.09 2.67 29.81
CA ALA A 296 -10.33 2.47 31.24
C ALA A 296 -11.44 1.45 31.51
N GLU A 297 -12.55 1.49 30.75
CA GLU A 297 -13.63 0.52 30.86
C GLU A 297 -13.16 -0.89 30.49
N VAL A 298 -12.40 -1.05 29.40
CA VAL A 298 -11.80 -2.34 29.02
C VAL A 298 -10.88 -2.87 30.12
N MET A 299 -10.07 -2.01 30.74
CA MET A 299 -9.22 -2.42 31.87
C MET A 299 -10.04 -2.88 33.07
N ALA A 300 -11.12 -2.18 33.43
CA ALA A 300 -12.01 -2.55 34.52
C ALA A 300 -12.75 -3.88 34.24
N GLN A 301 -13.16 -4.13 33.00
CA GLN A 301 -13.74 -5.42 32.59
C GLN A 301 -12.72 -6.56 32.71
N LYS A 302 -11.48 -6.35 32.28
CA LYS A 302 -10.40 -7.34 32.41
C LYS A 302 -10.07 -7.64 33.88
N MET A 303 -10.08 -6.65 34.77
CA MET A 303 -9.86 -6.86 36.21
C MET A 303 -10.96 -7.74 36.81
N ARG A 304 -12.23 -7.45 36.51
CA ARG A 304 -13.38 -8.26 36.99
C ARG A 304 -13.31 -9.73 36.58
N LEU A 305 -12.69 -10.05 35.44
CA LEU A 305 -12.52 -11.43 34.96
C LEU A 305 -11.37 -12.19 35.66
N ILE A 306 -10.42 -11.47 36.27
CA ILE A 306 -9.31 -12.08 37.02
C ILE A 306 -9.74 -12.39 38.45
N ASP A 307 -10.65 -11.58 39.00
CA ASP A 307 -11.19 -11.72 40.35
C ASP A 307 -12.36 -12.74 40.47
N ALA A 308 -12.76 -13.37 39.36
CA ALA A 308 -13.87 -14.33 39.27
C ALA A 308 -13.36 -15.77 39.09
#